data_AF-A0A564NKL4-F1
#
_entry.id   AF-A0A564NKL4-F1
#
_cell.length_a   1.000
_cell.length_b   1.000
_cell.length_c   1.000
_cell.angle_alpha   90.00
_cell.angle_beta   90.00
_cell.angle_gamma   90.00
#
_symmetry.space_group_name_H-M   'P 1'
#
loop_
_entity.id
_entity.type
_entity.pdbx_description
1 polymer ?
#
loop_
_entity_poly.entity_id
_entity_poly.type
_entity_poly.pdbx_seq_one_letter_code
_entity_poly.pdbx_strand_id
1 'polypeptide(L)'
;MKCRMLLSALIVCCTLPLTACDGKNETSSEANRTQIADGKASIVLPEGYIKMSDELLAQKYPDANRPKEAWYVEKENGKVTIA
;
A
#
# COMPACT_ATOMS: atom_id res chain seq x y z
N MET A 1 -3.70 7.72 60.94
CA MET A 1 -3.65 8.23 59.55
C MET A 1 -2.54 7.52 58.79
N LYS A 2 -2.86 6.91 57.65
CA LYS A 2 -1.90 6.46 56.62
C LYS A 2 -2.69 6.37 55.31
N CYS A 3 -2.70 7.47 54.57
CA CYS A 3 -3.26 7.55 53.22
C CYS A 3 -2.39 6.69 52.30
N ARG A 4 -2.94 5.62 51.75
CA ARG A 4 -2.31 4.88 50.66
C ARG A 4 -2.82 5.47 49.35
N MET A 5 -1.89 6.04 48.59
CA MET A 5 -2.14 6.69 47.30
C MET A 5 -2.54 5.70 46.20
N LEU A 6 -3.26 6.26 45.22
CA LEU A 6 -3.81 5.76 43.97
C LEU A 6 -2.75 5.34 42.92
N LEU A 7 -3.18 4.60 41.87
CA LEU A 7 -2.86 4.72 40.42
C LEU A 7 -2.92 3.33 39.74
N SER A 8 -4.01 2.99 39.05
CA SER A 8 -4.34 3.27 37.64
C SER A 8 -3.52 2.46 36.62
N ALA A 9 -4.16 1.52 35.94
CA ALA A 9 -3.81 1.08 34.58
C ALA A 9 -5.05 0.45 33.93
N LEU A 10 -5.96 1.30 33.46
CA LEU A 10 -6.98 0.93 32.49
C LEU A 10 -6.23 0.58 31.18
N ILE A 11 -6.07 -0.72 30.92
CA ILE A 11 -5.60 -1.22 29.63
C ILE A 11 -6.76 -1.04 28.65
N VAL A 12 -6.86 0.16 28.08
CA VAL A 12 -7.70 0.42 26.92
C VAL A 12 -7.01 -0.20 25.71
N CYS A 13 -7.38 -1.44 25.39
CA CYS A 13 -7.06 -2.03 24.09
C CYS A 13 -7.86 -1.29 23.03
N CYS A 14 -7.26 -0.25 22.44
CA CYS A 14 -7.75 0.35 21.20
C CYS A 14 -7.58 -0.66 20.07
N THR A 15 -8.56 -1.55 19.86
CA THR A 15 -8.73 -2.15 18.55
C THR A 15 -9.18 -1.02 17.63
N LEU A 16 -8.32 -0.64 16.68
CA LEU A 16 -8.73 0.24 15.59
C LEU A 16 -9.44 -0.67 14.57
N PRO A 17 -10.78 -0.72 14.51
CA PRO A 17 -11.43 -1.35 13.37
C PRO A 17 -11.07 -0.52 12.14
N LEU A 18 -10.24 -1.08 11.28
CA LEU A 18 -10.08 -0.60 9.92
C LEU A 18 -11.43 -0.83 9.22
N THR A 19 -12.32 0.17 9.31
CA THR A 19 -13.54 0.18 8.51
C THR A 19 -13.09 0.38 7.07
N ALA A 20 -12.98 -0.71 6.31
CA ALA A 20 -12.91 -0.60 4.87
C ALA A 20 -14.20 0.09 4.42
N CYS A 21 -14.06 1.24 3.75
CA CYS A 21 -15.17 1.90 3.07
C CYS A 21 -15.61 1.00 1.91
N ASP A 22 -16.57 0.10 2.18
CA ASP A 22 -17.25 -0.69 1.15
C ASP A 22 -18.26 0.21 0.44
N GLY A 23 -17.71 1.13 -0.37
CA GLY A 23 -18.45 1.86 -1.38
C GLY A 23 -18.76 0.89 -2.51
N LYS A 24 -19.91 0.23 -2.39
CA LYS A 24 -20.44 -0.72 -3.37
C LYS A 24 -20.64 -0.01 -4.71
N ASN A 25 -19.63 -0.04 -5.57
CA ASN A 25 -19.76 0.28 -6.98
C ASN A 25 -19.67 -1.03 -7.75
N GLU A 26 -20.84 -1.57 -8.09
CA GLU A 26 -21.02 -2.73 -8.94
C GLU A 26 -20.50 -2.38 -10.35
N THR A 27 -19.20 -2.54 -10.58
CA THR A 27 -18.65 -2.54 -11.93
C THR A 27 -17.75 -3.75 -12.05
N SER A 28 -18.13 -4.67 -12.93
CA SER A 28 -17.40 -5.89 -13.30
C SER A 28 -15.90 -5.64 -13.46
N SER A 29 -15.10 -5.98 -12.45
CA SER A 29 -13.67 -5.60 -12.35
C SER A 29 -12.72 -6.81 -12.38
N GLU A 30 -13.04 -7.87 -13.12
CA GLU A 30 -12.06 -8.95 -13.35
C GLU A 30 -11.01 -8.59 -14.41
N ALA A 31 -11.34 -7.71 -15.37
CA ALA A 31 -10.52 -7.49 -16.56
C ALA A 31 -9.17 -6.75 -16.33
N ASN A 32 -8.90 -6.21 -15.14
CA ASN A 32 -7.70 -5.38 -14.89
C ASN A 32 -7.03 -5.65 -13.53
N ARG A 33 -7.16 -6.87 -13.00
CA ARG A 33 -6.56 -7.23 -11.71
C ARG A 33 -5.09 -7.64 -11.90
N THR A 34 -4.18 -6.81 -11.38
CA THR A 34 -2.74 -7.10 -11.36
C THR A 34 -2.38 -7.90 -10.11
N GLN A 35 -1.74 -9.05 -10.28
CA GLN A 35 -1.18 -9.82 -9.17
C GLN A 35 0.13 -9.20 -8.72
N ILE A 36 0.32 -9.08 -7.40
CA ILE A 36 1.50 -8.48 -6.78
C ILE A 36 1.98 -9.37 -5.63
N ALA A 37 3.17 -9.07 -5.09
CA ALA A 37 3.73 -9.76 -3.93
C ALA A 37 3.77 -11.29 -4.14
N ASP A 38 4.28 -11.70 -5.30
CA ASP A 38 4.37 -13.11 -5.71
C ASP A 38 2.99 -13.81 -5.77
N GLY A 39 1.94 -13.07 -6.17
CA GLY A 39 0.58 -13.59 -6.29
C GLY A 39 -0.17 -13.70 -4.95
N LYS A 40 0.38 -13.17 -3.86
CA LYS A 40 -0.27 -13.18 -2.54
C LYS A 40 -1.29 -12.05 -2.37
N ALA A 41 -1.24 -11.05 -3.24
CA ALA A 41 -2.17 -9.93 -3.25
C ALA A 41 -2.50 -9.50 -4.67
N SER A 42 -3.57 -8.74 -4.80
CA SER A 42 -4.03 -8.23 -6.09
C SER A 42 -4.47 -6.79 -5.96
N ILE A 43 -4.17 -5.99 -6.97
CA ILE A 43 -4.53 -4.57 -7.07
C ILE A 43 -5.22 -4.31 -8.40
N VAL A 44 -6.05 -3.26 -8.45
CA VAL A 44 -6.58 -2.72 -9.70
C VAL A 44 -5.86 -1.42 -9.94
N LEU A 45 -5.13 -1.34 -11.05
CA LEU A 45 -4.45 -0.12 -11.48
C LEU A 45 -5.22 0.52 -12.64
N PRO A 46 -5.20 1.84 -12.77
CA PRO A 46 -5.68 2.51 -13.97
C PRO A 46 -4.96 2.01 -15.23
N GLU A 47 -5.58 2.20 -16.39
CA GLU A 47 -4.92 1.89 -17.67
C GLU A 47 -3.63 2.70 -17.85
N GLY A 48 -2.64 2.09 -18.51
CA GLY A 48 -1.37 2.73 -18.84
C GLY A 48 -0.24 2.58 -17.81
N TYR A 49 -0.51 1.96 -16.66
CA TYR A 49 0.55 1.56 -15.73
C TYR A 49 1.23 0.26 -16.22
N ILE A 50 2.55 0.29 -16.29
CA ILE A 50 3.39 -0.81 -16.75
C ILE A 50 4.34 -1.21 -15.63
N LYS A 51 4.53 -2.51 -15.39
CA LYS A 51 5.50 -3.01 -14.41
C LYS A 51 6.91 -2.68 -14.89
N MET A 52 7.74 -2.08 -14.02
CA MET A 52 9.15 -1.85 -14.30
C MET A 52 9.88 -3.19 -14.42
N SER A 53 10.78 -3.30 -15.41
CA SER A 53 11.72 -4.42 -15.47
C SER A 53 12.75 -4.33 -14.34
N ASP A 54 13.39 -5.46 -14.03
CA ASP A 54 14.45 -5.50 -13.02
C ASP A 54 15.62 -4.58 -13.36
N GLU A 55 15.94 -4.45 -14.66
CA GLU A 55 16.95 -3.52 -15.17
C GLU A 55 16.61 -2.06 -14.88
N LEU A 56 15.35 -1.66 -15.13
CA LEU A 56 14.87 -0.30 -14.85
C LEU A 56 14.79 -0.02 -13.34
N LEU A 57 14.39 -1.01 -12.55
CA LEU A 57 14.43 -0.92 -11.09
C LEU A 57 15.86 -0.74 -10.60
N ALA A 58 16.82 -1.45 -11.18
CA ALA A 58 18.24 -1.32 -10.85
C ALA A 58 18.81 0.04 -11.21
N GLN A 59 18.40 0.59 -12.35
CA GLN A 59 18.82 1.92 -12.79
C GLN A 59 18.21 3.04 -11.94
N LYS A 60 16.93 2.94 -11.56
CA LYS A 60 16.22 4.02 -10.85
C LYS A 60 16.41 4.00 -9.33
N TYR A 61 16.53 2.82 -8.72
CA TYR A 61 16.56 2.68 -7.27
C TYR A 61 17.89 2.07 -6.81
N PRO A 62 18.64 2.76 -5.93
CA PRO A 62 19.82 2.21 -5.27
C PRO A 62 19.48 0.94 -4.48
N ASP A 63 20.40 -0.02 -4.40
CA ASP A 63 20.14 -1.36 -3.82
C ASP A 63 19.51 -1.31 -2.42
N ALA A 64 19.95 -0.37 -1.58
CA ALA A 64 19.47 -0.23 -0.20
C ALA A 64 17.96 0.04 -0.09
N ASN A 65 17.35 0.68 -1.09
CA ASN A 65 15.94 1.11 -1.07
C ASN A 65 15.15 0.61 -2.30
N ARG A 66 15.67 -0.41 -3.00
CA ARG A 66 15.02 -0.92 -4.21
C ARG A 66 13.74 -1.68 -3.86
N PRO A 67 12.56 -1.24 -4.35
CA PRO A 67 11.34 -2.02 -4.18
C PRO A 67 11.43 -3.31 -5.00
N LYS A 68 10.77 -4.37 -4.53
CA LYS A 68 10.67 -5.63 -5.29
C LYS A 68 9.91 -5.46 -6.62
N GLU A 69 8.90 -4.60 -6.62
CA GLU A 69 8.07 -4.32 -7.78
C GLU A 69 7.72 -2.82 -7.78
N ALA A 70 7.70 -2.21 -8.96
CA ALA A 70 7.21 -0.86 -9.17
C ALA A 70 6.45 -0.77 -10.51
N TRP A 71 5.45 0.10 -10.58
CA TRP A 71 4.69 0.38 -11.79
C TRP A 71 4.84 1.85 -12.17
N TYR A 72 4.87 2.14 -13.46
CA TYR A 72 5.03 3.51 -13.98
C TYR A 72 4.18 3.73 -15.23
N VAL A 73 3.89 5.00 -15.52
CA VAL A 73 3.30 5.44 -16.77
C VAL A 73 4.44 5.92 -17.68
N GLU A 74 4.61 5.29 -18.84
CA GLU A 74 5.73 5.56 -19.76
C GLU A 74 5.79 7.03 -20.18
N LYS A 75 4.62 7.62 -20.49
CA LYS A 75 4.48 9.04 -20.88
C LYS A 75 4.98 10.03 -19.83
N GLU A 76 5.00 9.64 -18.55
CA GLU A 76 5.42 10.52 -17.45
C GLU A 76 6.90 10.34 -17.10
N ASN A 77 7.62 9.48 -17.83
CA ASN A 77 9.01 9.09 -17.56
C ASN A 77 9.23 8.62 -16.09
N GLY A 78 8.16 8.15 -15.44
CA GLY A 78 8.14 7.78 -14.03
C GLY A 78 8.38 8.94 -13.04
N LYS A 79 7.95 10.16 -13.36
CA LYS A 79 7.81 11.23 -12.37
C LYS A 79 6.53 11.02 -11.57
N VAL A 80 6.66 10.54 -10.33
CA VAL A 80 5.54 10.52 -9.37
C VAL A 80 5.47 11.91 -8.73
N THR A 81 4.39 12.66 -8.97
CA THR A 81 4.10 13.89 -8.24
C THR A 81 3.19 13.53 -7.07
N ILE A 82 3.65 13.76 -5.84
CA ILE A 82 2.80 13.71 -4.66
C ILE A 82 2.35 15.15 -4.43
N ALA A 83 1.06 15.40 -4.60
CA ALA A 83 0.43 16.70 -4.34
C ALA A 83 0.37 17.00 -2.83
#